data_AF-A0A847D887-F1
#
_entry.id   AF-A0A847D887-F1
#
_cell.length_a   1.000
_cell.length_b   1.000
_cell.length_c   1.000
_cell.angle_alpha   90.00
_cell.angle_beta   90.00
_cell.angle_gamma   90.00
#
_symmetry.space_group_name_H-M   'P 1'
#
loop_
_entity.id
_entity.type
_entity.pdbx_description
1 polymer ?
#
loop_
_entity_poly.entity_id
_entity_poly.type
_entity_poly.pdbx_seq_one_letter_code
_entity_poly.pdbx_strand_id
1 'polypeptide(L)'
;MDGKELYGRELTRSECRNAEEALLILAEKRPGLTSANGKRICNRCGNQDRKKMLAAPCACGTTCFYCLSCLNMGKIKSCTVLHHLPEINAFERPIEPILQWQGQLSSEQQRASEEIVETVQAEETRLIWAVAGAGKTEMIFEGIAVCLRKGGRVCLASPRVDVCLELAPRIKQAFPAVPMALLYGGNEDGYSYTPLVIATTHQLLRFREAFDLLIIDEIDSFPYHDDLGLQFGAQKSRKKASALIYLTATPSQMMQNDIKRDKLAATVLPARYHGFALPEPECLWIGDWRKAISKKKMAPFLKLIRRQLQADRRFLLFLPHIQLMEELDGWLRELFPDKQFTCVSASDPDREEKVKKMRSEEYDFLMTTTILERGVTFRDIDVIVLGAEDRVFTEASLVQIAGRAGRHKDYPTGWVCFAHYGETKAIQGAVRQIRMMNRDAGRRGLLNGTMSLLPK
;
A
#
# COMPACT_ATOMS: atom_id res chain seq x y z
N MET A 1 -33.60 -0.47 -1.66
CA MET A 1 -32.40 -0.26 -0.84
C MET A 1 -32.55 -1.15 0.37
N ASP A 2 -31.60 -2.06 0.61
CA ASP A 2 -31.86 -3.30 1.35
C ASP A 2 -31.84 -3.16 2.89
N GLY A 3 -31.98 -1.94 3.44
CA GLY A 3 -32.06 -1.71 4.89
C GLY A 3 -30.89 -2.26 5.73
N LYS A 4 -29.78 -2.67 5.12
CA LYS A 4 -28.67 -3.37 5.80
C LYS A 4 -27.39 -2.55 5.86
N GLU A 5 -27.41 -1.30 5.40
CA GLU A 5 -26.20 -0.51 5.20
C GLU A 5 -25.44 -0.16 6.49
N LEU A 6 -26.10 -0.23 7.66
CA LEU A 6 -25.50 0.10 8.95
C LEU A 6 -24.87 -1.12 9.67
N TYR A 7 -25.15 -2.36 9.24
CA TYR A 7 -24.58 -3.57 9.84
C TYR A 7 -23.05 -3.61 9.67
N GLY A 8 -22.34 -3.82 10.78
CA GLY A 8 -20.88 -3.76 10.87
C GLY A 8 -20.28 -2.36 10.73
N ARG A 9 -21.09 -1.32 10.51
CA ARG A 9 -20.61 0.07 10.40
C ARG A 9 -20.82 0.83 11.69
N GLU A 10 -19.98 1.82 11.94
CA GLU A 10 -20.17 2.81 13.01
C GLU A 10 -20.09 4.19 12.37
N LEU A 11 -21.21 4.93 12.31
CA LEU A 11 -21.35 6.15 11.50
C LEU A 11 -21.99 7.30 12.27
N THR A 12 -21.74 8.54 11.85
CA THR A 12 -22.48 9.71 12.32
C THR A 12 -23.85 9.78 11.65
N ARG A 13 -24.82 10.52 12.26
CA ARG A 13 -26.14 10.71 11.64
C ARG A 13 -26.06 11.31 10.23
N SER A 14 -25.11 12.22 9.98
CA SER A 14 -24.89 12.81 8.64
C SER A 14 -24.34 11.84 7.59
N GLU A 15 -23.69 10.77 8.03
CA GLU A 15 -23.19 9.70 7.15
C GLU A 15 -24.25 8.61 6.88
N CYS A 16 -25.29 8.54 7.71
CA CYS A 16 -26.39 7.58 7.59
C CYS A 16 -27.46 8.05 6.59
N ARG A 17 -27.06 8.50 5.39
CA ARG A 17 -27.96 9.17 4.42
C ARG A 17 -29.10 8.28 3.94
N ASN A 18 -28.85 6.97 3.81
CA ASN A 18 -29.79 5.99 3.26
C ASN A 18 -30.29 4.98 4.31
N ALA A 19 -29.88 5.12 5.57
CA ALA A 19 -30.33 4.21 6.62
C ALA A 19 -31.77 4.54 7.00
N GLU A 20 -32.64 3.54 6.99
CA GLU A 20 -34.01 3.68 7.47
C GLU A 20 -34.02 4.18 8.92
N GLU A 21 -34.95 5.08 9.23
CA GLU A 21 -35.04 5.69 10.56
C GLU A 21 -35.25 4.65 11.67
N ALA A 22 -35.94 3.54 11.36
CA ALA A 22 -36.11 2.38 12.22
C ALA A 22 -34.76 1.75 12.64
N LEU A 23 -33.80 1.63 11.72
CA LEU A 23 -32.48 1.06 12.01
C LEU A 23 -31.67 1.95 12.95
N LEU A 24 -31.84 3.27 12.82
CA LEU A 24 -31.15 4.25 13.67
C LEU A 24 -31.73 4.30 15.09
N ILE A 25 -32.97 3.84 15.28
CA ILE A 25 -33.57 3.62 16.59
C ILE A 25 -32.95 2.39 17.26
N LEU A 26 -32.75 1.31 16.50
CA LEU A 26 -32.16 0.06 16.98
C LEU A 26 -30.64 0.12 17.17
N ALA A 27 -29.97 1.08 16.53
CA ALA A 27 -28.53 1.22 16.55
C ALA A 27 -27.99 1.52 17.97
N GLU A 28 -26.91 0.84 18.33
CA GLU A 28 -26.09 1.20 19.48
C GLU A 28 -25.57 2.63 19.29
N LYS A 29 -25.73 3.46 20.31
CA LYS A 29 -25.28 4.86 20.30
C LYS A 29 -24.04 5.00 21.17
N ARG A 30 -22.95 5.45 20.57
CA ARG A 30 -21.69 5.74 21.26
C ARG A 30 -21.35 7.22 21.10
N PRO A 31 -20.93 7.92 22.17
CA PRO A 31 -20.47 9.30 22.04
C PRO A 31 -19.23 9.37 21.14
N GLY A 32 -19.06 10.45 20.40
CA GLY A 32 -17.91 10.66 19.52
C GLY A 32 -16.59 10.74 20.29
N LEU A 33 -16.62 11.38 21.47
CA LEU A 33 -15.49 11.47 22.39
C LEU A 33 -15.88 10.89 23.76
N THR A 34 -14.97 10.15 24.38
CA THR A 34 -15.09 9.68 25.77
C THR A 34 -13.95 10.20 26.62
N SER A 35 -14.13 10.23 27.94
CA SER A 35 -13.08 10.57 28.88
C SER A 35 -12.68 9.32 29.66
N ALA A 36 -11.42 8.94 29.63
CA ALA A 36 -10.85 7.86 30.42
C ALA A 36 -9.55 8.33 31.08
N ASN A 37 -9.41 8.16 32.40
CA ASN A 37 -8.23 8.55 33.17
C ASN A 37 -7.76 10.01 32.91
N GLY A 38 -8.72 10.94 32.82
CA GLY A 38 -8.44 12.36 32.55
C GLY A 38 -8.02 12.68 31.09
N LYS A 39 -7.93 11.68 30.21
CA LYS A 39 -7.65 11.85 28.78
C LYS A 39 -8.93 11.72 27.96
N ARG A 40 -9.06 12.56 26.92
CA ARG A 40 -10.15 12.45 25.95
C ARG A 40 -9.74 11.50 24.82
N ILE A 41 -10.60 10.55 24.51
CA ILE A 41 -10.39 9.53 23.48
C ILE A 41 -11.47 9.69 22.40
N CYS A 42 -11.04 9.80 21.14
CA CYS A 42 -11.98 9.77 20.01
C CYS A 42 -12.39 8.32 19.71
N ASN A 43 -13.69 8.03 19.75
CA ASN A 43 -14.19 6.66 19.51
C ASN A 43 -14.16 6.26 18.01
N ARG A 44 -14.03 7.24 17.11
CA ARG A 44 -13.81 6.99 15.68
C ARG A 44 -12.41 6.44 15.40
N CYS A 45 -11.38 7.19 15.79
CA CYS A 45 -9.98 6.95 15.40
C CYS A 45 -9.04 6.60 16.55
N GLY A 46 -9.53 6.53 17.78
CA GLY A 46 -8.70 6.21 18.94
C GLY A 46 -7.76 7.33 19.41
N ASN A 47 -7.76 8.51 18.76
CA ASN A 47 -6.86 9.62 19.13
C ASN A 47 -7.00 9.98 20.61
N GLN A 48 -5.88 10.00 21.33
CA GLN A 48 -5.76 10.41 22.73
C GLN A 48 -4.85 11.63 22.91
N ASP A 49 -4.25 12.13 21.83
CA ASP A 49 -3.36 13.29 21.88
C ASP A 49 -4.19 14.57 22.12
N ARG A 50 -3.93 15.21 23.26
CA ARG A 50 -4.57 16.46 23.68
C ARG A 50 -4.31 17.60 22.68
N LYS A 51 -3.15 17.64 22.01
CA LYS A 51 -2.85 18.65 20.99
C LYS A 51 -3.73 18.51 19.75
N LYS A 52 -4.22 17.30 19.48
CA LYS A 52 -5.16 17.00 18.39
C LYS A 52 -6.63 17.07 18.83
N MET A 53 -6.91 17.64 20.01
CA MET A 53 -8.26 17.85 20.54
C MET A 53 -8.47 19.33 20.85
N LEU A 54 -9.20 20.03 19.97
CA LEU A 54 -9.46 21.47 20.12
C LEU A 54 -10.88 21.74 20.58
N ALA A 55 -11.06 22.78 21.40
CA ALA A 55 -12.36 23.31 21.77
C ALA A 55 -12.81 24.36 20.75
N ALA A 56 -14.09 24.34 20.37
CA ALA A 56 -14.69 25.40 19.56
C ALA A 56 -16.19 25.56 19.90
N PRO A 57 -16.77 26.75 19.67
CA PRO A 57 -18.22 26.93 19.72
C PRO A 57 -18.92 25.91 18.82
N CYS A 58 -20.04 25.35 19.30
CA CYS A 58 -20.76 24.30 18.60
C CYS A 58 -22.25 24.60 18.49
N ALA A 59 -22.86 24.10 17.41
CA ALA A 59 -24.30 24.19 17.17
C ALA A 59 -25.17 23.50 18.25
N CYS A 60 -24.59 22.71 19.16
CA CYS A 60 -25.31 22.17 20.31
C CYS A 60 -25.46 23.18 21.48
N GLY A 61 -25.10 24.45 21.27
CA GLY A 61 -25.25 25.52 22.26
C GLY A 61 -24.12 25.65 23.28
N THR A 62 -23.06 24.84 23.16
CA THR A 62 -21.91 24.84 24.10
C THR A 62 -20.58 24.77 23.35
N THR A 63 -19.49 25.07 24.05
CA THR A 63 -18.14 24.81 23.56
C THR A 63 -17.86 23.31 23.56
N CYS A 64 -17.70 22.72 22.38
CA CYS A 64 -17.39 21.29 22.22
C CYS A 64 -15.93 21.08 21.84
N PHE A 65 -15.34 20.00 22.38
CA PHE A 65 -14.10 19.47 21.84
C PHE A 65 -14.36 18.69 20.55
N TYR A 66 -13.41 18.74 19.63
CA TYR A 66 -13.42 17.95 18.41
C TYR A 66 -12.02 17.40 18.09
N CYS A 67 -12.00 16.27 17.39
CA CYS A 67 -10.78 15.58 17.03
C CYS A 67 -10.25 16.06 15.67
N LEU A 68 -9.01 16.57 15.64
CA LEU A 68 -8.33 17.00 14.41
C LEU A 68 -8.01 15.82 13.49
N SER A 69 -7.73 14.64 14.03
CA SER A 69 -7.41 13.44 13.23
C SER A 69 -8.58 12.96 12.38
N CYS A 70 -9.83 13.33 12.71
CA CYS A 70 -11.01 12.96 11.93
C CYS A 70 -11.49 14.07 10.98
N LEU A 71 -10.79 15.20 10.89
CA LEU A 71 -11.31 16.40 10.21
C LEU A 71 -11.67 16.12 8.74
N ASN A 72 -10.81 15.39 8.03
CA ASN A 72 -11.01 15.03 6.62
C ASN A 72 -12.07 13.94 6.39
N MET A 73 -12.57 13.30 7.45
CA MET A 73 -13.51 12.18 7.41
C MET A 73 -14.85 12.49 8.08
N GLY A 74 -15.11 13.76 8.38
CA GLY A 74 -16.27 14.17 9.17
C GLY A 74 -15.85 14.50 10.61
N LYS A 75 -16.03 15.77 10.96
CA LYS A 75 -15.64 16.33 12.26
C LYS A 75 -16.35 15.61 13.41
N ILE A 76 -15.61 14.79 14.16
CA ILE A 76 -16.09 14.14 15.39
C ILE A 76 -15.95 15.09 16.58
N LYS A 77 -17.09 15.46 17.15
CA LYS A 77 -17.23 16.39 18.27
C LYS A 77 -17.65 15.63 19.53
N SER A 78 -17.59 16.32 20.67
CA SER A 78 -18.09 15.80 21.96
C SER A 78 -19.58 15.47 21.89
N CYS A 79 -20.36 16.27 21.16
CA CYS A 79 -21.79 16.06 20.93
C CYS A 79 -22.12 15.14 19.73
N THR A 80 -21.10 14.65 19.00
CA THR A 80 -21.35 13.70 17.91
C THR A 80 -21.80 12.37 18.49
N VAL A 81 -22.83 11.76 17.91
CA VAL A 81 -23.27 10.40 18.24
C VAL A 81 -22.92 9.49 17.07
N LEU A 82 -22.22 8.42 17.37
CA LEU A 82 -21.89 7.33 16.47
C LEU A 82 -22.95 6.23 16.63
N HIS A 83 -23.52 5.79 15.52
CA HIS A 83 -24.56 4.77 15.43
C HIS A 83 -23.94 3.50 14.85
N HIS A 84 -24.17 2.37 15.51
CA HIS A 84 -23.63 1.08 15.11
C HIS A 84 -24.69 -0.02 15.19
N LEU A 85 -24.76 -0.88 14.17
CA LEU A 85 -25.45 -2.16 14.28
C LEU A 85 -24.44 -3.30 14.22
N PRO A 86 -24.48 -4.26 15.16
CA PRO A 86 -23.60 -5.43 15.15
C PRO A 86 -23.67 -6.18 13.83
N GLU A 87 -22.52 -6.62 13.31
CA GLU A 87 -22.48 -7.40 12.07
C GLU A 87 -23.23 -8.74 12.21
N ILE A 88 -24.05 -9.07 11.21
CA ILE A 88 -24.93 -10.25 11.19
C ILE A 88 -24.54 -11.30 10.14
N ASN A 89 -23.62 -10.99 9.23
CA ASN A 89 -23.22 -11.86 8.11
C ASN A 89 -24.41 -12.39 7.29
N ALA A 90 -25.43 -11.55 7.05
CA ALA A 90 -26.63 -11.93 6.33
C ALA A 90 -26.41 -11.83 4.80
N PHE A 91 -25.50 -12.64 4.29
CA PHE A 91 -25.19 -12.76 2.88
C PHE A 91 -25.81 -14.03 2.31
N GLU A 92 -26.20 -13.99 1.03
CA GLU A 92 -26.55 -15.20 0.31
C GLU A 92 -25.34 -16.13 0.22
N ARG A 93 -25.58 -17.44 0.27
CA ARG A 93 -24.51 -18.41 0.10
C ARG A 93 -23.95 -18.27 -1.32
N PRO A 94 -22.63 -18.08 -1.47
CA PRO A 94 -22.04 -17.90 -2.79
C PRO A 94 -22.16 -19.20 -3.60
N ILE A 95 -22.38 -19.06 -4.91
CA ILE A 95 -22.49 -20.18 -5.85
C ILE A 95 -21.09 -20.79 -6.05
N GLU A 96 -20.98 -22.11 -5.95
CA GLU A 96 -19.72 -22.82 -6.22
C GLU A 96 -19.51 -23.06 -7.73
N PRO A 97 -18.26 -23.00 -8.24
CA PRO A 97 -17.05 -22.62 -7.53
C PRO A 97 -16.99 -21.11 -7.22
N ILE A 98 -16.72 -20.75 -5.96
CA ILE A 98 -16.63 -19.35 -5.52
C ILE A 98 -15.46 -18.63 -6.21
N LEU A 99 -14.30 -19.29 -6.25
CA LEU A 99 -13.10 -18.82 -6.94
C LEU A 99 -13.09 -19.32 -8.38
N GLN A 100 -13.02 -18.41 -9.35
CA GLN A 100 -13.02 -18.73 -10.78
C GLN A 100 -11.69 -18.37 -11.48
N TRP A 101 -10.67 -18.00 -10.71
CA TRP A 101 -9.34 -17.72 -11.26
C TRP A 101 -8.70 -19.00 -11.81
N GLN A 102 -8.25 -18.95 -13.07
CA GLN A 102 -7.69 -20.09 -13.81
C GLN A 102 -6.15 -20.08 -13.89
N GLY A 103 -5.49 -19.20 -13.14
CA GLY A 103 -4.03 -19.16 -13.12
C GLY A 103 -3.43 -20.27 -12.27
N GLN A 104 -2.11 -20.42 -12.34
CA GLN A 104 -1.35 -21.37 -11.54
C GLN A 104 -0.39 -20.61 -10.62
N LEU A 105 -0.42 -20.92 -9.33
CA LEU A 105 0.55 -20.40 -8.36
C LEU A 105 1.89 -21.14 -8.54
N SER A 106 3.00 -20.41 -8.38
CA SER A 106 4.31 -21.06 -8.16
C SER A 106 4.29 -21.86 -6.86
N SER A 107 5.23 -22.79 -6.67
CA SER A 107 5.34 -23.59 -5.44
C SER A 107 5.39 -22.74 -4.16
N GLU A 108 6.13 -21.64 -4.17
CA GLU A 108 6.21 -20.72 -3.03
C GLU A 108 4.94 -19.92 -2.81
N GLN A 109 4.26 -19.52 -3.88
CA GLN A 109 2.95 -18.84 -3.77
C GLN A 109 1.88 -19.81 -3.27
N GLN A 110 1.93 -21.08 -3.70
CA GLN A 110 1.02 -22.14 -3.26
C GLN A 110 1.19 -22.41 -1.76
N ARG A 111 2.44 -22.60 -1.30
CA ARG A 111 2.77 -22.71 0.12
C ARG A 111 2.23 -21.52 0.91
N ALA A 112 2.46 -20.30 0.42
CA ALA A 112 1.94 -19.10 1.07
C ALA A 112 0.41 -19.05 1.10
N SER A 113 -0.25 -19.51 0.05
CA SER A 113 -1.71 -19.58 -0.03
C SER A 113 -2.30 -20.57 0.98
N GLU A 114 -1.71 -21.76 1.10
CA GLU A 114 -2.08 -22.78 2.07
C GLU A 114 -1.92 -22.25 3.51
N GLU A 115 -0.78 -21.63 3.80
CA GLU A 115 -0.48 -20.97 5.06
C GLU A 115 -1.46 -19.81 5.41
N ILE A 116 -1.93 -19.07 4.41
CA ILE A 116 -3.00 -18.07 4.57
C ILE A 116 -4.31 -18.76 4.91
N VAL A 117 -4.66 -19.86 4.23
CA VAL A 117 -5.88 -20.63 4.51
C VAL A 117 -5.89 -21.15 5.94
N GLU A 118 -4.78 -21.71 6.42
CA GLU A 118 -4.62 -22.15 7.81
C GLU A 118 -4.88 -21.00 8.79
N THR A 119 -4.30 -19.82 8.51
CA THR A 119 -4.48 -18.62 9.34
C THR A 119 -5.94 -18.15 9.36
N VAL A 120 -6.61 -18.20 8.22
CA VAL A 120 -8.04 -17.86 8.10
C VAL A 120 -8.90 -18.85 8.90
N GLN A 121 -8.53 -20.13 8.89
CA GLN A 121 -9.25 -21.16 9.65
C GLN A 121 -9.01 -21.06 11.16
N ALA A 122 -7.80 -20.68 11.57
CA ALA A 122 -7.40 -20.49 12.96
C ALA A 122 -7.79 -19.11 13.53
N GLU A 123 -8.26 -18.18 12.69
CA GLU A 123 -8.62 -16.81 13.07
C GLU A 123 -7.44 -16.03 13.68
N GLU A 124 -6.25 -16.24 13.11
CA GLU A 124 -4.98 -15.70 13.62
C GLU A 124 -4.46 -14.50 12.81
N THR A 125 -3.32 -13.96 13.23
CA THR A 125 -2.61 -12.89 12.53
C THR A 125 -1.34 -13.42 11.86
N ARG A 126 -1.19 -13.14 10.56
CA ARG A 126 0.01 -13.50 9.79
C ARG A 126 0.52 -12.32 8.96
N LEU A 127 1.84 -12.24 8.84
CA LEU A 127 2.52 -11.35 7.92
C LEU A 127 3.04 -12.12 6.70
N ILE A 128 2.63 -11.71 5.51
CA ILE A 128 3.23 -12.14 4.26
C ILE A 128 4.33 -11.14 3.90
N TRP A 129 5.57 -11.58 4.07
CA TRP A 129 6.75 -10.80 3.69
C TRP A 129 7.22 -11.24 2.31
N ALA A 130 6.77 -10.53 1.28
CA ALA A 130 6.99 -10.91 -0.10
C ALA A 130 7.68 -9.81 -0.90
N VAL A 131 8.76 -10.16 -1.62
CA VAL A 131 9.50 -9.21 -2.44
C VAL A 131 8.64 -8.60 -3.56
N ALA A 132 9.04 -7.42 -4.04
CA ALA A 132 8.38 -6.78 -5.17
C ALA A 132 8.41 -7.70 -6.41
N GLY A 133 7.22 -8.04 -6.92
CA GLY A 133 7.07 -9.01 -8.02
C GLY A 133 6.95 -10.47 -7.57
N ALA A 134 6.63 -10.76 -6.31
CA ALA A 134 6.30 -12.12 -5.84
C ALA A 134 4.85 -12.57 -6.15
N GLY A 135 3.98 -11.68 -6.65
CA GLY A 135 2.58 -12.00 -6.93
C GLY A 135 1.73 -12.18 -5.65
N LYS A 136 1.68 -11.13 -4.83
CA LYS A 136 0.98 -11.10 -3.52
C LYS A 136 -0.54 -11.22 -3.62
N THR A 137 -1.13 -10.80 -4.74
CA THR A 137 -2.58 -10.73 -4.87
C THR A 137 -3.18 -12.11 -5.08
N GLU A 138 -2.56 -12.95 -5.91
CA GLU A 138 -3.13 -14.23 -6.28
C GLU A 138 -3.08 -15.24 -5.11
N MET A 139 -2.08 -15.15 -4.23
CA MET A 139 -1.96 -16.05 -3.06
C MET A 139 -3.08 -15.88 -2.01
N ILE A 140 -3.75 -14.72 -1.95
CA ILE A 140 -4.80 -14.50 -0.95
C ILE A 140 -6.17 -15.04 -1.40
N PHE A 141 -6.32 -15.42 -2.67
CA PHE A 141 -7.63 -15.80 -3.24
C PHE A 141 -8.24 -17.00 -2.52
N GLU A 142 -7.46 -18.04 -2.23
CA GLU A 142 -7.98 -19.20 -1.49
C GLU A 142 -8.41 -18.84 -0.06
N GLY A 143 -7.64 -17.99 0.63
CA GLY A 143 -8.02 -17.47 1.94
C GLY A 143 -9.35 -16.70 1.91
N ILE A 144 -9.55 -15.87 0.88
CA ILE A 144 -10.82 -15.17 0.65
C ILE A 144 -11.95 -16.19 0.40
N ALA A 145 -11.74 -17.16 -0.49
CA ALA A 145 -12.73 -18.18 -0.83
C ALA A 145 -13.16 -18.99 0.40
N VAL A 146 -12.22 -19.40 1.25
CA VAL A 146 -12.48 -20.12 2.50
C VAL A 146 -13.31 -19.29 3.47
N CYS A 147 -13.00 -18.00 3.63
CA CYS A 147 -13.78 -17.10 4.48
C CYS A 147 -15.22 -16.93 3.95
N LEU A 148 -15.38 -16.65 2.65
CA LEU A 148 -16.69 -16.49 2.01
C LEU A 148 -17.54 -17.76 2.08
N ARG A 149 -16.92 -18.94 1.91
CA ARG A 149 -17.61 -20.24 2.03
C ARG A 149 -18.21 -20.47 3.42
N LYS A 150 -17.55 -19.96 4.46
CA LYS A 150 -18.06 -19.97 5.84
C LYS A 150 -19.16 -18.91 6.09
N GLY A 151 -19.55 -18.14 5.08
CA GLY A 151 -20.45 -16.99 5.24
C GLY A 151 -19.78 -15.78 5.89
N GLY A 152 -18.45 -15.75 5.93
CA GLY A 152 -17.66 -14.66 6.49
C GLY A 152 -17.65 -13.41 5.61
N ARG A 153 -17.36 -12.27 6.23
CA ARG A 153 -17.17 -10.97 5.56
C ARG A 153 -15.70 -10.64 5.43
N VAL A 154 -15.28 -10.28 4.23
CA VAL A 154 -13.88 -10.01 3.88
C VAL A 154 -13.66 -8.53 3.59
N CYS A 155 -12.57 -7.97 4.11
CA CYS A 155 -12.06 -6.67 3.68
C CYS A 155 -10.62 -6.76 3.17
N LEU A 156 -10.38 -6.22 1.98
CA LEU A 156 -9.05 -5.91 1.46
C LEU A 156 -8.83 -4.41 1.58
N ALA A 157 -7.90 -4.00 2.43
CA ALA A 157 -7.57 -2.61 2.65
C ALA A 157 -6.19 -2.25 2.09
N SER A 158 -6.07 -1.05 1.52
CA SER A 158 -4.77 -0.47 1.16
C SER A 158 -4.70 1.00 1.58
N PRO A 159 -3.54 1.55 1.96
CA PRO A 159 -3.42 2.97 2.30
C PRO A 159 -3.67 3.90 1.10
N ARG A 160 -3.56 3.37 -0.14
CA ARG A 160 -3.63 4.16 -1.37
C ARG A 160 -4.83 3.81 -2.24
N VAL A 161 -5.36 4.83 -2.92
CA VAL A 161 -6.55 4.70 -3.77
C VAL A 161 -6.24 3.94 -5.07
N ASP A 162 -5.09 4.22 -5.69
CA ASP A 162 -4.62 3.57 -6.92
C ASP A 162 -4.50 2.05 -6.78
N VAL A 163 -4.01 1.58 -5.63
CA VAL A 163 -3.95 0.15 -5.31
C VAL A 163 -5.35 -0.46 -5.18
N CYS A 164 -6.28 0.21 -4.52
CA CYS A 164 -7.66 -0.26 -4.43
C CYS A 164 -8.32 -0.35 -5.82
N LEU A 165 -8.06 0.62 -6.69
CA LEU A 165 -8.55 0.65 -8.07
C LEU A 165 -7.90 -0.43 -8.95
N GLU A 166 -6.65 -0.82 -8.69
CA GLU A 166 -5.98 -1.96 -9.33
C GLU A 166 -6.54 -3.30 -8.84
N LEU A 167 -6.77 -3.44 -7.53
CA LEU A 167 -7.27 -4.67 -6.91
C LEU A 167 -8.71 -4.97 -7.29
N ALA A 168 -9.57 -3.96 -7.41
CA ALA A 168 -11.00 -4.14 -7.69
C ALA A 168 -11.32 -4.99 -8.94
N PRO A 169 -10.80 -4.67 -10.14
CA PRO A 169 -11.06 -5.49 -11.33
C PRO A 169 -10.46 -6.89 -11.20
N ARG A 170 -9.28 -7.04 -10.58
CA ARG A 170 -8.65 -8.35 -10.36
C ARG A 170 -9.48 -9.26 -9.44
N ILE A 171 -9.95 -8.72 -8.32
CA ILE A 171 -10.83 -9.43 -7.40
C ILE A 171 -12.17 -9.74 -8.06
N LYS A 172 -12.73 -8.81 -8.84
CA LYS A 172 -13.98 -9.05 -9.57
C LYS A 172 -13.85 -10.18 -10.59
N GLN A 173 -12.69 -10.31 -11.26
CA GLN A 173 -12.41 -11.42 -12.17
C GLN A 173 -12.26 -12.75 -11.43
N ALA A 174 -11.63 -12.76 -10.25
CA ALA A 174 -11.47 -13.96 -9.44
C ALA A 174 -12.78 -14.42 -8.77
N PHE A 175 -13.67 -13.48 -8.42
CA PHE A 175 -14.93 -13.70 -7.70
C PHE A 175 -16.12 -13.03 -8.40
N PRO A 176 -16.47 -13.43 -9.64
CA PRO A 176 -17.44 -12.70 -10.45
C PRO A 176 -18.87 -12.72 -9.87
N ALA A 177 -19.26 -13.83 -9.23
CA ALA A 177 -20.56 -14.01 -8.59
C ALA A 177 -20.69 -13.36 -7.20
N VAL A 178 -19.59 -12.88 -6.61
CA VAL A 178 -19.60 -12.30 -5.27
C VAL A 178 -19.86 -10.79 -5.37
N PRO A 179 -20.90 -10.26 -4.68
CA PRO A 179 -21.12 -8.82 -4.59
C PRO A 179 -19.98 -8.15 -3.83
N MET A 180 -19.51 -7.01 -4.33
CA MET A 180 -18.40 -6.28 -3.72
C MET A 180 -18.64 -4.77 -3.67
N ALA A 181 -18.14 -4.13 -2.62
CA ALA A 181 -18.08 -2.67 -2.51
C ALA A 181 -16.64 -2.17 -2.63
N LEU A 182 -16.46 -1.03 -3.30
CA LEU A 182 -15.18 -0.31 -3.40
C LEU A 182 -15.31 1.05 -2.70
N LEU A 183 -14.51 1.30 -1.66
CA LEU A 183 -14.63 2.47 -0.79
C LEU A 183 -13.32 3.27 -0.72
N TYR A 184 -13.36 4.53 -1.11
CA TYR A 184 -12.22 5.45 -0.98
C TYR A 184 -12.69 6.90 -0.84
N GLY A 185 -11.77 7.83 -0.53
CA GLY A 185 -12.12 9.24 -0.37
C GLY A 185 -12.76 9.80 -1.65
N GLY A 186 -14.01 10.26 -1.54
CA GLY A 186 -14.79 10.76 -2.68
C GLY A 186 -15.73 9.74 -3.34
N ASN A 187 -15.72 8.46 -2.94
CA ASN A 187 -16.65 7.44 -3.43
C ASN A 187 -17.29 6.67 -2.25
N GLU A 188 -18.34 7.26 -1.68
CA GLU A 188 -19.11 6.69 -0.57
C GLU A 188 -20.62 6.66 -0.84
N ASP A 189 -21.07 7.42 -1.84
CA ASP A 189 -22.45 7.40 -2.30
C ASP A 189 -22.69 6.07 -3.01
N GLY A 190 -23.64 5.26 -2.51
CA GLY A 190 -23.95 3.93 -3.06
C GLY A 190 -23.26 2.75 -2.37
N TYR A 191 -22.77 2.91 -1.12
CA TYR A 191 -22.36 1.75 -0.32
C TYR A 191 -23.50 0.72 -0.20
N SER A 192 -23.19 -0.54 -0.46
CA SER A 192 -24.08 -1.67 -0.25
C SER A 192 -23.48 -2.66 0.74
N TYR A 193 -24.36 -3.27 1.54
CA TYR A 193 -23.98 -4.34 2.44
C TYR A 193 -23.57 -5.57 1.63
N THR A 194 -22.28 -5.83 1.56
CA THR A 194 -21.64 -6.80 0.67
C THR A 194 -20.65 -7.69 1.44
N PRO A 195 -20.52 -8.98 1.04
CA PRO A 195 -19.61 -9.92 1.69
C PRO A 195 -18.13 -9.59 1.44
N LEU A 196 -17.81 -8.88 0.36
CA LEU A 196 -16.44 -8.47 0.02
C LEU A 196 -16.34 -6.94 -0.07
N VAL A 197 -15.39 -6.35 0.64
CA VAL A 197 -15.13 -4.91 0.63
C VAL A 197 -13.68 -4.64 0.26
N ILE A 198 -13.45 -3.80 -0.74
CA ILE A 198 -12.13 -3.22 -1.02
C ILE A 198 -12.17 -1.77 -0.58
N ALA A 199 -11.22 -1.36 0.26
CA ALA A 199 -11.28 -0.03 0.85
C ALA A 199 -9.92 0.62 1.09
N THR A 200 -9.88 1.95 1.14
CA THR A 200 -8.70 2.59 1.74
C THR A 200 -8.66 2.33 3.25
N THR A 201 -7.48 2.27 3.86
CA THR A 201 -7.34 2.05 5.32
C THR A 201 -8.09 3.07 6.17
N HIS A 202 -8.26 4.30 5.67
CA HIS A 202 -9.07 5.33 6.31
C HIS A 202 -10.53 4.90 6.47
N GLN A 203 -11.10 4.22 5.47
CA GLN A 203 -12.49 3.76 5.50
C GLN A 203 -12.75 2.74 6.61
N LEU A 204 -11.73 2.01 7.08
CA LEU A 204 -11.84 1.09 8.21
C LEU A 204 -12.31 1.78 9.49
N LEU A 205 -12.05 3.08 9.65
CA LEU A 205 -12.54 3.88 10.80
C LEU A 205 -14.07 3.94 10.89
N ARG A 206 -14.77 3.61 9.80
CA ARG A 206 -16.23 3.55 9.67
C ARG A 206 -16.82 2.17 9.91
N PHE A 207 -16.00 1.18 10.19
CA PHE A 207 -16.40 -0.17 10.53
C PHE A 207 -16.11 -0.46 12.01
N ARG A 208 -16.91 -1.35 12.59
CA ARG A 208 -16.72 -1.89 13.94
C ARG A 208 -17.16 -3.34 13.93
N GLU A 209 -16.23 -4.24 14.27
CA GLU A 209 -16.49 -5.69 14.37
C GLU A 209 -17.21 -6.27 13.13
N ALA A 210 -16.80 -5.84 11.93
CA ALA A 210 -17.46 -6.15 10.67
C ALA A 210 -16.85 -7.34 9.92
N PHE A 211 -15.53 -7.50 10.01
CA PHE A 211 -14.80 -8.41 9.13
C PHE A 211 -14.30 -9.65 9.87
N ASP A 212 -14.59 -10.82 9.30
CA ASP A 212 -14.05 -12.12 9.69
C ASP A 212 -12.64 -12.34 9.13
N LEU A 213 -12.33 -11.69 8.00
CA LEU A 213 -10.99 -11.63 7.41
C LEU A 213 -10.67 -10.19 6.99
N LEU A 214 -9.62 -9.63 7.57
CA LEU A 214 -9.05 -8.35 7.12
C LEU A 214 -7.66 -8.61 6.53
N ILE A 215 -7.49 -8.22 5.27
CA ILE A 215 -6.21 -8.23 4.56
C ILE A 215 -5.79 -6.78 4.37
N ILE A 216 -4.58 -6.41 4.78
CA ILE A 216 -4.05 -5.06 4.56
C ILE A 216 -2.80 -5.15 3.69
N ASP A 217 -2.91 -4.67 2.46
CA ASP A 217 -1.77 -4.56 1.56
C ASP A 217 -1.01 -3.25 1.80
N GLU A 218 0.28 -3.29 1.52
CA GLU A 218 1.17 -2.13 1.57
C GLU A 218 1.21 -1.43 2.93
N ILE A 219 1.23 -2.20 4.03
CA ILE A 219 1.32 -1.63 5.38
C ILE A 219 2.57 -0.78 5.62
N ASP A 220 3.61 -0.95 4.80
CA ASP A 220 4.83 -0.15 4.78
C ASP A 220 4.65 1.23 4.15
N SER A 221 3.54 1.45 3.42
CA SER A 221 3.29 2.71 2.74
C SER A 221 2.70 3.76 3.69
N PHE A 222 3.05 5.02 3.45
CA PHE A 222 2.37 6.15 4.09
C PHE A 222 0.90 6.22 3.62
N PRO A 223 -0.07 6.56 4.49
CA PRO A 223 0.09 6.94 5.91
C PRO A 223 0.00 5.82 6.95
N TYR A 224 -0.21 4.56 6.55
CA TYR A 224 -0.60 3.52 7.51
C TYR A 224 0.46 3.19 8.57
N HIS A 225 1.74 3.08 8.19
CA HIS A 225 2.80 2.69 9.14
C HIS A 225 2.98 3.70 10.29
N ASP A 226 2.76 4.99 10.03
CA ASP A 226 2.98 6.09 10.98
C ASP A 226 1.68 6.62 11.62
N ASP A 227 0.51 6.10 11.23
CA ASP A 227 -0.79 6.56 11.73
C ASP A 227 -1.43 5.54 12.67
N LEU A 228 -1.28 5.79 13.98
CA LEU A 228 -1.91 5.00 15.04
C LEU A 228 -3.44 4.97 14.92
N GLY A 229 -4.06 5.99 14.33
CA GLY A 229 -5.50 6.03 14.09
C GLY A 229 -5.93 5.04 13.02
N LEU A 230 -5.14 4.85 11.96
CA LEU A 230 -5.39 3.84 10.94
C LEU A 230 -5.17 2.42 11.47
N GLN A 231 -4.14 2.22 12.30
CA GLN A 231 -3.91 0.95 13.00
C GLN A 231 -5.07 0.64 13.96
N PHE A 232 -5.58 1.64 14.69
CA PHE A 232 -6.78 1.52 15.50
C PHE A 232 -8.01 1.17 14.64
N GLY A 233 -8.20 1.81 13.50
CA GLY A 233 -9.29 1.51 12.57
C GLY A 233 -9.26 0.07 12.08
N ALA A 234 -8.09 -0.43 11.71
CA ALA A 234 -7.90 -1.83 11.33
C ALA A 234 -8.33 -2.79 12.46
N GLN A 235 -7.87 -2.56 13.69
CA GLN A 235 -8.22 -3.40 14.85
C GLN A 235 -9.69 -3.26 15.28
N LYS A 236 -10.29 -2.08 15.12
CA LYS A 236 -11.70 -1.85 15.42
C LYS A 236 -12.63 -2.50 14.39
N SER A 237 -12.25 -2.48 13.12
CA SER A 237 -13.09 -2.95 12.00
C SER A 237 -13.26 -4.46 11.94
N ARG A 238 -12.33 -5.21 12.54
CA ARG A 238 -12.33 -6.67 12.60
C ARG A 238 -13.16 -7.20 13.76
N LYS A 239 -13.75 -8.39 13.61
CA LYS A 239 -14.39 -9.09 14.72
C LYS A 239 -13.33 -9.57 15.73
N LYS A 240 -13.78 -9.88 16.94
CA LYS A 240 -12.89 -10.43 17.99
C LYS A 240 -12.27 -11.77 17.58
N ALA A 241 -13.10 -12.63 16.98
CA ALA A 241 -12.74 -13.87 16.32
C ALA A 241 -12.59 -13.56 14.81
N SER A 242 -11.37 -13.29 14.34
CA SER A 242 -11.10 -12.96 12.94
C SER A 242 -9.63 -13.08 12.55
N ALA A 243 -9.38 -13.39 11.29
CA ALA A 243 -8.03 -13.44 10.75
C ALA A 243 -7.51 -12.05 10.31
N LEU A 244 -6.21 -11.80 10.49
CA LEU A 244 -5.48 -10.64 9.96
C LEU A 244 -4.35 -11.10 9.05
N ILE A 245 -4.36 -10.64 7.81
CA ILE A 245 -3.24 -10.87 6.90
C ILE A 245 -2.62 -9.52 6.55
N TYR A 246 -1.36 -9.33 6.91
CA TYR A 246 -0.57 -8.18 6.50
C TYR A 246 0.25 -8.54 5.26
N LEU A 247 0.19 -7.74 4.19
CA LEU A 247 1.04 -7.94 3.01
C LEU A 247 2.04 -6.78 2.90
N THR A 248 3.34 -7.09 2.85
CA THR A 248 4.38 -6.07 2.66
C THR A 248 5.65 -6.65 2.07
N ALA A 249 6.42 -5.80 1.38
CA ALA A 249 7.79 -6.15 1.00
C ALA A 249 8.82 -5.75 2.06
N THR A 250 8.48 -4.84 2.97
CA THR A 250 9.42 -4.13 3.85
C THR A 250 8.80 -3.94 5.23
N PRO A 251 8.65 -5.03 6.02
CA PRO A 251 8.08 -4.94 7.36
C PRO A 251 8.96 -4.08 8.26
N SER A 252 8.31 -3.40 9.21
CA SER A 252 9.01 -2.54 10.17
C SER A 252 9.98 -3.32 11.05
N GLN A 253 10.97 -2.65 11.63
CA GLN A 253 11.92 -3.30 12.53
C GLN A 253 11.23 -3.97 13.73
N MET A 254 10.12 -3.39 14.20
CA MET A 254 9.30 -3.98 15.26
C MET A 254 8.69 -5.32 14.81
N MET A 255 8.04 -5.35 13.64
CA MET A 255 7.49 -6.58 13.07
C MET A 255 8.58 -7.63 12.83
N GLN A 256 9.74 -7.24 12.29
CA GLN A 256 10.87 -8.17 12.12
C GLN A 256 11.36 -8.76 13.44
N ASN A 257 11.33 -7.98 14.53
CA ASN A 257 11.70 -8.48 15.85
C ASN A 257 10.63 -9.39 16.45
N ASP A 258 9.35 -9.12 16.19
CA ASP A 258 8.24 -9.96 16.64
C ASP A 258 8.22 -11.31 15.91
N ILE A 259 8.56 -11.34 14.62
CA ILE A 259 8.77 -12.58 13.85
C ILE A 259 9.91 -13.40 14.46
N LYS A 260 11.06 -12.76 14.74
CA LYS A 260 12.22 -13.44 15.37
C LYS A 260 11.94 -13.98 16.77
N ARG A 261 10.88 -13.51 17.42
CA ARG A 261 10.46 -13.90 18.78
C ARG A 261 9.21 -14.78 18.77
N ASP A 262 8.79 -15.27 17.60
CA ASP A 262 7.59 -16.08 17.40
C ASP A 262 6.29 -15.43 17.92
N LYS A 263 6.26 -14.09 17.99
CA LYS A 263 5.06 -13.32 18.39
C LYS A 263 4.14 -12.99 17.21
N LEU A 264 4.68 -13.07 15.99
CA LEU A 264 3.97 -12.79 14.75
C LEU A 264 4.33 -13.87 13.74
N ALA A 265 3.36 -14.70 13.37
CA ALA A 265 3.54 -15.68 12.30
C ALA A 265 3.87 -14.96 10.99
N ALA A 266 4.85 -15.46 10.24
CA ALA A 266 5.22 -14.86 8.96
C ALA A 266 5.56 -15.88 7.88
N THR A 267 5.05 -15.62 6.69
CA THR A 267 5.42 -16.33 5.47
C THR A 267 6.36 -15.44 4.66
N VAL A 268 7.61 -15.85 4.53
CA VAL A 268 8.61 -15.12 3.74
C VAL A 268 8.66 -15.70 2.32
N LEU A 269 8.46 -14.85 1.32
CA LEU A 269 8.65 -15.12 -0.11
C LEU A 269 9.81 -14.28 -0.64
N PRO A 270 11.04 -14.84 -0.64
CA PRO A 270 12.26 -14.08 -0.94
C PRO A 270 12.51 -13.92 -2.45
N ALA A 271 11.81 -14.66 -3.31
CA ALA A 271 12.00 -14.66 -4.76
C ALA A 271 10.77 -14.10 -5.50
N ARG A 272 11.00 -13.56 -6.70
CA ARG A 272 9.93 -13.17 -7.63
C ARG A 272 9.23 -14.42 -8.19
N TYR A 273 7.99 -14.28 -8.66
CA TYR A 273 7.21 -15.43 -9.19
C TYR A 273 7.90 -16.15 -10.36
N HIS A 274 8.74 -15.42 -11.11
CA HIS A 274 9.53 -15.96 -12.23
C HIS A 274 10.92 -16.47 -11.82
N GLY A 275 11.23 -16.54 -10.51
CA GLY A 275 12.46 -17.15 -9.99
C GLY A 275 13.74 -16.37 -10.29
N PHE A 276 13.70 -15.03 -10.40
CA PHE A 276 14.91 -14.22 -10.53
C PHE A 276 15.11 -13.31 -9.33
N ALA A 277 16.37 -13.02 -9.01
CA ALA A 277 16.77 -12.18 -7.90
C ALA A 277 16.31 -10.74 -8.09
N LEU A 278 16.12 -10.02 -6.98
CA LEU A 278 15.97 -8.57 -7.03
C LEU A 278 17.30 -7.93 -7.47
N PRO A 279 17.28 -6.92 -8.35
CA PRO A 279 18.48 -6.17 -8.68
C PRO A 279 19.11 -5.54 -7.43
N GLU A 280 20.39 -5.79 -7.19
CA GLU A 280 21.12 -5.16 -6.10
C GLU A 280 21.52 -3.73 -6.48
N PRO A 281 21.16 -2.71 -5.67
CA PRO A 281 21.49 -1.33 -6.00
C PRO A 281 22.99 -1.03 -5.91
N GLU A 282 23.51 -0.30 -6.89
CA GLU A 282 24.82 0.36 -6.81
C GLU A 282 24.66 1.71 -6.11
N CYS A 283 25.43 1.96 -5.06
CA CYS A 283 25.44 3.25 -4.37
C CYS A 283 26.56 4.12 -4.93
N LEU A 284 26.20 5.25 -5.55
CA LEU A 284 27.16 6.14 -6.19
C LEU A 284 27.10 7.55 -5.59
N TRP A 285 28.24 8.02 -5.07
CA TRP A 285 28.38 9.41 -4.65
C TRP A 285 28.45 10.33 -5.87
N ILE A 286 27.60 11.35 -5.92
CA ILE A 286 27.48 12.26 -7.07
C ILE A 286 27.74 13.73 -6.74
N GLY A 287 28.22 14.02 -5.52
CA GLY A 287 28.41 15.39 -5.05
C GLY A 287 27.10 16.15 -4.87
N ASP A 288 27.19 17.47 -4.72
CA ASP A 288 26.04 18.36 -4.48
C ASP A 288 25.19 18.54 -5.75
N TRP A 289 24.35 17.53 -6.00
CA TRP A 289 23.50 17.44 -7.17
C TRP A 289 22.40 18.51 -7.20
N ARG A 290 21.93 18.98 -6.04
CA ARG A 290 20.94 20.09 -5.95
C ARG A 290 21.53 21.39 -6.48
N LYS A 291 22.76 21.70 -6.07
CA LYS A 291 23.50 22.87 -6.58
C LYS A 291 23.85 22.72 -8.06
N ALA A 292 24.11 21.50 -8.53
CA ALA A 292 24.37 21.23 -9.93
C ALA A 292 23.14 21.50 -10.81
N ILE A 293 21.95 21.06 -10.41
CA ILE A 293 20.69 21.34 -11.13
C ILE A 293 20.42 22.84 -11.18
N SER A 294 20.36 23.49 -10.01
CA SER A 294 20.03 24.92 -9.93
C SER A 294 21.00 25.83 -10.67
N LYS A 295 22.29 25.46 -10.76
CA LYS A 295 23.32 26.23 -11.48
C LYS A 295 23.63 25.70 -12.87
N LYS A 296 22.90 24.69 -13.36
CA LYS A 296 23.17 23.99 -14.63
C LYS A 296 24.65 23.60 -14.81
N LYS A 297 25.27 23.09 -13.74
CA LYS A 297 26.70 22.70 -13.74
C LYS A 297 26.89 21.23 -13.97
N MET A 298 27.79 20.86 -14.89
CA MET A 298 28.17 19.46 -15.13
C MET A 298 28.47 18.72 -13.82
N ALA A 299 27.81 17.59 -13.63
CA ALA A 299 27.89 16.78 -12.42
C ALA A 299 27.91 15.28 -12.76
N PRO A 300 28.39 14.41 -11.85
CA PRO A 300 28.48 12.97 -12.07
C PRO A 300 27.16 12.31 -12.53
N PHE A 301 26.00 12.74 -12.01
CA PHE A 301 24.72 12.14 -12.39
C PHE A 301 24.37 12.33 -13.88
N LEU A 302 24.81 13.43 -14.51
CA LEU A 302 24.63 13.62 -15.96
C LEU A 302 25.44 12.62 -16.77
N LYS A 303 26.59 12.17 -16.26
CA LYS A 303 27.36 11.10 -16.91
C LYS A 303 26.61 9.77 -16.84
N LEU A 304 25.90 9.51 -15.74
CA LEU A 304 25.04 8.33 -15.60
C LEU A 304 23.90 8.37 -16.62
N ILE A 305 23.19 9.50 -16.71
CA ILE A 305 22.12 9.70 -17.71
C ILE A 305 22.64 9.50 -19.13
N ARG A 306 23.77 10.14 -19.48
CA ARG A 306 24.41 9.97 -20.81
C ARG A 306 24.74 8.52 -21.10
N ARG A 307 25.33 7.80 -20.14
CA ARG A 307 25.68 6.39 -20.30
C ARG A 307 24.45 5.54 -20.62
N GLN A 308 23.34 5.77 -19.91
CA GLN A 308 22.09 5.03 -20.17
C GLN A 308 21.52 5.35 -21.55
N LEU A 309 21.48 6.63 -21.91
CA LEU A 309 20.98 7.08 -23.23
C LEU A 309 21.86 6.60 -24.39
N GLN A 310 23.18 6.47 -24.20
CA GLN A 310 24.12 5.95 -25.21
C GLN A 310 24.05 4.43 -25.36
N ALA A 311 23.62 3.73 -24.31
CA ALA A 311 23.38 2.30 -24.35
C ALA A 311 21.95 1.94 -24.82
N ASP A 312 21.17 2.94 -25.27
CA ASP A 312 19.75 2.85 -25.62
C ASP A 312 18.92 2.12 -24.54
N ARG A 313 19.32 2.30 -23.27
CA ARG A 313 18.63 1.74 -22.11
C ARG A 313 17.56 2.71 -21.65
N ARG A 314 16.33 2.21 -21.55
CA ARG A 314 15.23 2.95 -20.93
C ARG A 314 15.35 2.93 -19.42
N PHE A 315 15.06 4.05 -18.78
CA PHE A 315 15.15 4.13 -17.32
C PHE A 315 14.10 5.04 -16.69
N LEU A 316 13.87 4.81 -15.39
CA LEU A 316 13.15 5.74 -14.53
C LEU A 316 14.14 6.54 -13.69
N LEU A 317 13.96 7.86 -13.63
CA LEU A 317 14.75 8.75 -12.80
C LEU A 317 13.88 9.32 -11.67
N PHE A 318 14.09 8.83 -10.46
CA PHE A 318 13.38 9.30 -9.27
C PHE A 318 14.06 10.52 -8.68
N LEU A 319 13.28 11.57 -8.39
CA LEU A 319 13.71 12.77 -7.67
C LEU A 319 12.84 13.01 -6.43
N PRO A 320 13.40 13.60 -5.36
CA PRO A 320 12.65 13.78 -4.11
C PRO A 320 11.60 14.89 -4.18
N HIS A 321 11.81 15.94 -5.00
CA HIS A 321 10.99 17.15 -5.02
C HIS A 321 10.56 17.52 -6.45
N ILE A 322 9.30 17.91 -6.61
CA ILE A 322 8.70 18.28 -7.91
C ILE A 322 9.45 19.45 -8.56
N GLN A 323 9.74 20.51 -7.79
CA GLN A 323 10.45 21.68 -8.31
C GLN A 323 11.83 21.34 -8.90
N LEU A 324 12.62 20.52 -8.22
CA LEU A 324 13.94 20.09 -8.72
C LEU A 324 13.82 19.21 -9.96
N MET A 325 12.76 18.41 -10.06
CA MET A 325 12.47 17.60 -11.24
C MET A 325 12.13 18.48 -12.45
N GLU A 326 11.33 19.53 -12.26
CA GLU A 326 10.98 20.48 -13.32
C GLU A 326 12.20 21.31 -13.77
N GLU A 327 13.04 21.77 -12.83
CA GLU A 327 14.31 22.45 -13.14
C GLU A 327 15.26 21.53 -13.94
N LEU A 328 15.35 20.26 -13.55
CA LEU A 328 16.15 19.27 -14.27
C LEU A 328 15.54 18.94 -15.64
N ASP A 329 14.23 18.84 -15.78
CA ASP A 329 13.55 18.60 -17.06
C ASP A 329 13.91 19.68 -18.08
N GLY A 330 13.75 20.95 -17.70
CA GLY A 330 14.13 22.07 -18.57
C GLY A 330 15.60 22.01 -18.98
N TRP A 331 16.50 21.68 -18.04
CA TRP A 331 17.92 21.58 -18.35
C TRP A 331 18.28 20.36 -19.21
N LEU A 332 17.64 19.20 -19.00
CA LEU A 332 17.86 18.02 -19.83
C LEU A 332 17.35 18.23 -21.26
N ARG A 333 16.29 19.04 -21.47
CA ARG A 333 15.79 19.36 -22.82
C ARG A 333 16.81 20.16 -23.63
N GLU A 334 17.56 21.04 -22.96
CA GLU A 334 18.67 21.76 -23.58
C GLU A 334 19.86 20.84 -23.91
N LEU A 335 20.13 19.84 -23.06
CA LEU A 335 21.28 18.95 -23.22
C LEU A 335 21.04 17.77 -24.17
N PHE A 336 19.79 17.30 -24.29
CA PHE A 336 19.39 16.13 -25.07
C PHE A 336 18.14 16.45 -25.92
N PRO A 337 18.23 17.41 -26.86
CA PRO A 337 17.07 17.84 -27.66
C PRO A 337 16.50 16.73 -28.54
N ASP A 338 17.33 15.75 -28.92
CA ASP A 338 16.95 14.63 -29.81
C ASP A 338 16.31 13.45 -29.07
N LYS A 339 16.22 13.50 -27.73
CA LYS A 339 15.69 12.41 -26.90
C LYS A 339 14.26 12.69 -26.47
N GLN A 340 13.43 11.66 -26.42
CA GLN A 340 12.03 11.76 -26.02
C GLN A 340 11.88 11.37 -24.55
N PHE A 341 11.54 12.33 -23.70
CA PHE A 341 11.32 12.08 -22.27
C PHE A 341 10.30 13.05 -21.68
N THR A 342 9.79 12.65 -20.51
CA THR A 342 8.78 13.42 -19.77
C THR A 342 8.97 13.30 -18.26
N CYS A 343 8.26 14.14 -17.51
CA CYS A 343 8.20 14.09 -16.05
C CYS A 343 6.76 13.90 -15.56
N VAL A 344 6.60 13.16 -14.46
CA VAL A 344 5.30 12.84 -13.85
C VAL A 344 5.35 13.04 -12.33
N SER A 345 4.36 13.75 -11.78
CA SER A 345 4.18 13.93 -10.34
C SER A 345 2.76 13.55 -9.89
N ALA A 346 2.50 13.61 -8.58
CA ALA A 346 1.16 13.37 -8.03
C ALA A 346 0.12 14.42 -8.47
N SER A 347 0.57 15.63 -8.83
CA SER A 347 -0.29 16.75 -9.25
C SER A 347 -0.47 16.85 -10.77
N ASP A 348 0.11 15.92 -11.52
CA ASP A 348 0.10 15.93 -12.99
C ASP A 348 -1.24 15.39 -13.53
N PRO A 349 -2.05 16.22 -14.23
CA PRO A 349 -3.34 15.79 -14.77
C PRO A 349 -3.19 14.76 -15.89
N ASP A 350 -2.09 14.80 -16.65
CA ASP A 350 -1.85 13.93 -17.81
C ASP A 350 -1.04 12.68 -17.44
N ARG A 351 -0.93 12.40 -16.14
CA ARG A 351 -0.13 11.29 -15.59
C ARG A 351 -0.42 9.96 -16.29
N GLU A 352 -1.69 9.61 -16.44
CA GLU A 352 -2.09 8.31 -17.01
C GLU A 352 -1.63 8.16 -18.46
N GLU A 353 -1.78 9.22 -19.25
CA GLU A 353 -1.34 9.24 -20.65
C GLU A 353 0.19 9.14 -20.76
N LYS A 354 0.93 9.93 -19.97
CA LYS A 354 2.40 9.89 -19.97
C LYS A 354 2.94 8.52 -19.54
N VAL A 355 2.34 7.92 -18.51
CA VAL A 355 2.70 6.57 -18.06
C VAL A 355 2.39 5.54 -19.14
N LYS A 356 1.27 5.69 -19.85
CA LYS A 356 0.91 4.82 -20.99
C LYS A 356 1.95 4.92 -22.12
N LYS A 357 2.36 6.13 -22.49
CA LYS A 357 3.43 6.37 -23.50
C LYS A 357 4.78 5.77 -23.10
N MET A 358 5.14 5.86 -21.82
CA MET A 358 6.33 5.18 -21.30
C MET A 358 6.20 3.64 -21.39
N ARG A 359 5.00 3.09 -21.13
CA ARG A 359 4.74 1.64 -21.29
C ARG A 359 4.77 1.17 -22.74
N SER A 360 4.35 2.00 -23.70
CA SER A 360 4.46 1.73 -25.14
C SER A 360 5.85 2.00 -25.72
N GLU A 361 6.84 2.28 -24.87
CA GLU A 361 8.24 2.44 -25.27
C GLU A 361 8.51 3.69 -26.13
N GLU A 362 7.59 4.67 -26.09
CA GLU A 362 7.71 5.93 -26.85
C GLU A 362 8.72 6.91 -26.23
N TYR A 363 9.03 6.76 -24.94
CA TYR A 363 10.00 7.59 -24.23
C TYR A 363 11.29 6.81 -23.92
N ASP A 364 12.43 7.48 -24.08
CA ASP A 364 13.76 7.03 -23.65
C ASP A 364 13.82 6.92 -22.12
N PHE A 365 13.27 7.90 -21.41
CA PHE A 365 13.21 7.87 -19.95
C PHE A 365 12.04 8.69 -19.40
N LEU A 366 11.70 8.42 -18.15
CA LEU A 366 10.66 9.15 -17.43
C LEU A 366 11.17 9.58 -16.05
N MET A 367 11.09 10.87 -15.78
CA MET A 367 11.38 11.44 -14.47
C MET A 367 10.13 11.41 -13.60
N THR A 368 10.30 11.08 -12.32
CA THR A 368 9.17 10.99 -11.42
C THR A 368 9.56 11.21 -9.97
N THR A 369 8.57 11.48 -9.13
CA THR A 369 8.73 11.47 -7.68
C THR A 369 8.39 10.08 -7.11
N THR A 370 8.19 9.97 -5.80
CA THR A 370 7.72 8.72 -5.17
C THR A 370 6.34 8.25 -5.65
N ILE A 371 5.66 8.99 -6.52
CA ILE A 371 4.36 8.61 -7.06
C ILE A 371 4.41 7.30 -7.87
N LEU A 372 5.48 7.03 -8.60
CA LEU A 372 5.65 5.78 -9.37
C LEU A 372 6.48 4.72 -8.66
N GLU A 373 6.74 4.87 -7.36
CA GLU A 373 7.36 3.79 -6.58
C GLU A 373 6.44 2.54 -6.53
N ARG A 374 5.14 2.74 -6.83
CA ARG A 374 4.00 1.79 -6.76
C ARG A 374 3.09 1.87 -7.99
N GLY A 375 2.23 0.86 -8.18
CA GLY A 375 1.13 0.91 -9.17
C GLY A 375 1.43 0.74 -10.67
N VAL A 376 2.71 0.60 -11.11
CA VAL A 376 3.02 0.51 -12.56
C VAL A 376 4.14 -0.50 -12.87
N THR A 377 3.95 -1.37 -13.87
CA THR A 377 5.01 -2.25 -14.39
C THR A 377 5.47 -1.74 -15.75
N PHE A 378 6.78 -1.63 -15.95
CA PHE A 378 7.40 -1.30 -17.23
C PHE A 378 8.26 -2.47 -17.69
N ARG A 379 8.37 -2.64 -19.01
CA ARG A 379 9.21 -3.67 -19.63
C ARG A 379 10.64 -3.13 -19.76
N ASP A 380 11.61 -3.94 -19.37
CA ASP A 380 13.05 -3.70 -19.59
C ASP A 380 13.53 -2.28 -19.23
N ILE A 381 13.37 -1.92 -17.95
CA ILE A 381 13.81 -0.62 -17.43
C ILE A 381 14.92 -0.75 -16.40
N ASP A 382 15.83 0.21 -16.46
CA ASP A 382 16.77 0.52 -15.38
C ASP A 382 16.19 1.60 -14.46
N VAL A 383 16.74 1.76 -13.26
CA VAL A 383 16.22 2.67 -12.24
C VAL A 383 17.34 3.47 -11.62
N ILE A 384 17.17 4.79 -11.57
CA ILE A 384 18.10 5.70 -10.90
C ILE A 384 17.30 6.49 -9.87
N VAL A 385 17.76 6.47 -8.62
CA VAL A 385 17.27 7.37 -7.57
C VAL A 385 18.29 8.49 -7.41
N LEU A 386 17.94 9.70 -7.84
CA LEU A 386 18.77 10.88 -7.69
C LEU A 386 18.49 11.56 -6.35
N GLY A 387 19.52 11.66 -5.52
CA GLY A 387 19.38 12.21 -4.18
C GLY A 387 18.77 11.23 -3.19
N ALA A 388 19.19 9.95 -3.26
CA ALA A 388 18.69 8.88 -2.40
C ALA A 388 18.88 9.15 -0.89
N GLU A 389 19.69 10.15 -0.51
CA GLU A 389 19.86 10.61 0.87
C GLU A 389 18.71 11.46 1.41
N ASP A 390 17.83 11.98 0.53
CA ASP A 390 16.71 12.80 0.95
C ASP A 390 15.72 12.01 1.82
N ARG A 391 15.20 12.64 2.87
CA ARG A 391 14.27 12.04 3.85
C ARG A 391 12.98 11.49 3.23
N VAL A 392 12.60 11.94 2.04
CA VAL A 392 11.44 11.43 1.30
C VAL A 392 11.65 9.96 0.90
N PHE A 393 12.89 9.55 0.66
CA PHE A 393 13.24 8.16 0.32
C PHE A 393 13.52 7.34 1.57
N THR A 394 12.47 6.70 2.09
CA THR A 394 12.60 5.73 3.19
C THR A 394 13.22 4.42 2.69
N GLU A 395 13.68 3.58 3.63
CA GLU A 395 14.14 2.22 3.32
C GLU A 395 13.10 1.44 2.51
N ALA A 396 11.83 1.52 2.92
CA ALA A 396 10.72 0.89 2.22
C ALA A 396 10.57 1.40 0.78
N SER A 397 10.57 2.73 0.60
CA SER A 397 10.48 3.36 -0.72
C SER A 397 11.63 2.92 -1.63
N LEU A 398 12.88 2.93 -1.14
CA LEU A 398 14.06 2.52 -1.91
C LEU A 398 13.98 1.05 -2.35
N VAL A 399 13.55 0.14 -1.48
CA VAL A 399 13.34 -1.28 -1.85
C VAL A 399 12.25 -1.43 -2.91
N GLN A 400 11.15 -0.68 -2.81
CA GLN A 400 10.07 -0.70 -3.82
C GLN A 400 10.52 -0.14 -5.16
N ILE A 401 11.28 0.96 -5.15
CA ILE A 401 11.84 1.59 -6.34
C ILE A 401 12.83 0.64 -7.03
N ALA A 402 13.76 0.04 -6.28
CA ALA A 402 14.67 -0.98 -6.81
C ALA A 402 13.89 -2.17 -7.41
N GLY A 403 12.79 -2.56 -6.77
CA GLY A 403 11.87 -3.59 -7.24
C GLY A 403 11.17 -3.30 -8.58
N ARG A 404 11.25 -2.07 -9.13
CA ARG A 404 10.72 -1.73 -10.46
C ARG A 404 11.59 -2.27 -11.59
N ALA A 405 12.89 -2.39 -11.37
CA ALA A 405 13.82 -2.94 -12.35
C ALA A 405 13.70 -4.46 -12.46
N GLY A 406 13.84 -4.99 -13.68
CA GLY A 406 13.83 -6.43 -13.95
C GLY A 406 12.51 -7.16 -13.68
N ARG A 407 11.38 -6.45 -13.63
CA ARG A 407 10.08 -7.01 -13.19
C ARG A 407 9.36 -7.85 -14.26
N HIS A 408 9.72 -7.68 -15.54
CA HIS A 408 9.11 -8.41 -16.64
C HIS A 408 9.77 -9.79 -16.78
N LYS A 409 8.99 -10.86 -16.98
CA LYS A 409 9.51 -12.23 -17.09
C LYS A 409 10.61 -12.39 -18.15
N ASP A 410 10.44 -11.71 -19.29
CA ASP A 410 11.38 -11.77 -20.42
C ASP A 410 12.60 -10.86 -20.24
N TYR A 411 12.55 -9.95 -19.26
CA TYR A 411 13.63 -9.00 -18.92
C TYR A 411 13.80 -8.99 -17.40
N PRO A 412 14.33 -10.08 -16.82
CA PRO A 412 14.37 -10.28 -15.37
C PRO A 412 15.49 -9.46 -14.70
N THR A 413 16.37 -8.85 -15.49
CA THR A 413 17.49 -8.02 -15.04
C THR A 413 17.20 -6.54 -15.28
N GLY A 414 17.79 -5.68 -14.47
CA GLY A 414 17.82 -4.23 -14.69
C GLY A 414 18.82 -3.59 -13.76
N TRP A 415 19.47 -2.51 -14.20
CA TRP A 415 20.43 -1.78 -13.38
C TRP A 415 19.68 -0.88 -12.39
N VAL A 416 20.11 -0.87 -11.14
CA VAL A 416 19.56 0.00 -10.10
C VAL A 416 20.69 0.82 -9.49
N CYS A 417 20.52 2.14 -9.47
CA CYS A 417 21.49 3.08 -8.90
C CYS A 417 20.85 3.97 -7.83
N PHE A 418 21.42 3.96 -6.64
CA PHE A 418 21.16 4.95 -5.60
C PHE A 418 22.24 6.02 -5.66
N ALA A 419 21.96 7.10 -6.38
CA ALA A 419 22.88 8.21 -6.55
C ALA A 419 22.65 9.23 -5.42
N HIS A 420 23.69 9.54 -4.64
CA HIS A 420 23.53 10.23 -3.37
C HIS A 420 24.61 11.29 -3.08
N TYR A 421 24.28 12.22 -2.18
CA TYR A 421 25.21 13.19 -1.59
C TYR A 421 25.39 12.94 -0.09
N GLY A 422 25.89 11.75 0.24
CA GLY A 422 26.03 11.26 1.61
C GLY A 422 25.20 10.01 1.84
N GLU A 423 25.76 9.02 2.54
CA GLU A 423 25.09 7.74 2.73
C GLU A 423 24.19 7.79 3.97
N THR A 424 23.03 7.13 3.91
CA THR A 424 22.05 7.13 5.01
C THR A 424 21.72 5.72 5.47
N LYS A 425 21.16 5.60 6.67
CA LYS A 425 20.66 4.31 7.19
C LYS A 425 19.58 3.71 6.28
N ALA A 426 18.78 4.54 5.60
CA ALA A 426 17.75 4.07 4.67
C ALA A 426 18.36 3.40 3.44
N ILE A 427 19.40 4.00 2.84
CA ILE A 427 20.15 3.41 1.72
C ILE A 427 20.75 2.07 2.14
N GLN A 428 21.47 2.05 3.27
CA GLN A 428 22.12 0.84 3.79
C GLN A 428 21.11 -0.25 4.16
N GLY A 429 19.98 0.12 4.75
CA GLY A 429 18.87 -0.77 5.07
C GLY A 429 18.33 -1.45 3.82
N ALA A 430 18.00 -0.65 2.79
CA ALA A 430 17.46 -1.15 1.54
C ALA A 430 18.40 -2.17 0.85
N VAL A 431 19.70 -1.83 0.74
CA VAL A 431 20.70 -2.73 0.15
C VAL A 431 20.84 -4.02 0.97
N ARG A 432 20.89 -3.92 2.30
CA ARG A 432 20.98 -5.10 3.18
C ARG A 432 19.75 -5.99 3.04
N GLN A 433 18.55 -5.41 2.97
CA GLN A 433 17.30 -6.16 2.87
C GLN A 433 17.23 -6.90 1.52
N ILE A 434 17.56 -6.23 0.41
CA ILE A 434 17.59 -6.85 -0.93
C ILE A 434 18.58 -8.02 -0.95
N ARG A 435 19.81 -7.81 -0.46
CA ARG A 435 20.82 -8.87 -0.35
C ARG A 435 20.39 -10.03 0.54
N MET A 436 19.72 -9.74 1.65
CA MET A 436 19.20 -10.76 2.55
C MET A 436 18.16 -11.63 1.83
N MET A 437 17.23 -11.02 1.09
CA MET A 437 16.21 -11.75 0.32
C MET A 437 16.83 -12.57 -0.79
N ASN A 438 17.75 -12.01 -1.58
CA ASN A 438 18.44 -12.75 -2.62
C ASN A 438 19.20 -13.97 -2.06
N ARG A 439 19.88 -13.81 -0.92
CA ARG A 439 20.57 -14.93 -0.26
C ARG A 439 19.61 -15.99 0.26
N ASP A 440 18.47 -15.61 0.84
CA ASP A 440 17.45 -16.57 1.29
C ASP A 440 16.84 -17.33 0.11
N ALA A 441 16.50 -16.63 -0.98
CA ALA A 441 16.03 -17.24 -2.22
C ALA A 441 17.04 -18.24 -2.80
N GLY A 442 18.33 -17.87 -2.83
CA GLY A 442 19.40 -18.76 -3.28
C GLY A 442 19.56 -20.01 -2.40
N ARG A 443 19.52 -19.86 -1.07
CA ARG A 443 19.60 -21.00 -0.13
C ARG A 443 18.43 -21.98 -0.28
N ARG A 444 17.25 -21.47 -0.62
CA ARG A 444 16.03 -22.27 -0.85
C ARG A 444 15.94 -22.83 -2.27
N GLY A 445 16.92 -22.56 -3.15
CA GLY A 445 16.92 -23.05 -4.54
C GLY A 445 15.84 -22.42 -5.42
N LEU A 446 15.39 -21.20 -5.10
CA LEU A 446 14.26 -20.53 -5.76
C LEU A 446 14.67 -19.66 -6.98
N LEU A 447 15.96 -19.68 -7.34
CA LEU A 447 16.50 -18.80 -8.38
C LEU A 447 16.92 -19.60 -9.62
N ASN A 448 16.43 -19.17 -10.79
CA ASN A 448 16.62 -19.80 -12.11
C ASN A 448 18.01 -19.54 -12.72
N GLY A 449 18.97 -19.06 -11.95
CA GLY A 449 20.34 -18.80 -12.39
C GLY A 449 21.34 -19.12 -11.30
N THR A 450 22.56 -19.48 -11.69
CA THR A 450 23.71 -19.60 -10.78
C THR A 450 23.92 -18.25 -10.10
N MET A 451 23.46 -18.10 -8.85
CA MET A 451 24.06 -17.10 -7.98
C MET A 451 25.54 -17.48 -7.92
N SER A 452 26.40 -16.66 -8.52
CA SER A 452 27.81 -16.61 -8.14
C SER A 452 27.81 -16.51 -6.63
N LEU A 453 28.24 -17.59 -5.96
CA LEU A 453 28.38 -17.71 -4.52
C LEU A 453 28.99 -16.40 -4.01
N LEU A 454 28.17 -15.51 -3.44
CA LEU A 454 28.68 -14.33 -2.76
C LEU A 454 29.57 -14.84 -1.62
N PRO A 455 30.81 -14.36 -1.50
CA PRO A 455 31.72 -14.83 -0.47
C PRO A 455 31.11 -14.57 0.91
N LYS A 456 31.41 -15.50 1.83
CA LYS A 456 30.89 -15.57 3.21
C LYS A 456 30.96 -14.25 3.97
#